data_AF-E9FXG5-F1
#
_entry.id   AF-E9FXG5-F1
#
_cell.length_a   1.000
_cell.length_b   1.000
_cell.length_c   1.000
_cell.angle_alpha   90.00
_cell.angle_beta   90.00
_cell.angle_gamma   90.00
#
_symmetry.space_group_name_H-M   'P 1'
#
loop_
_entity.id
_entity.type
_entity.pdbx_description
1 polymer ?
#
loop_
_entity_poly.entity_id
_entity_poly.type
_entity_poly.pdbx_seq_one_letter_code
_entity_poly.pdbx_strand_id
1 'polypeptide(L)'
;MVISILVVFGCFQLAFGQNREDKSAYLSTGSGRLGNNSQADGDRSSKFISLFSIVRFSNTPCTTSTGLNGTCFTSSECSKNGGTATGSCASGFGVCCVVTIQNCGQTTSLNSTYWQNPGYTNTYTTAGQCSLYVTKSSSDICQLRLDFIGFTLANPDATAKLTAGQCLVDVFTVTGQSNSVPAICGSNANQHIYMDMTPGTQTFSLNMILTGTTTSRLWNIRISQIPCGTSYTAPDNCLQYFTEPTGTITSFNYQYATTPLVQHLAYQDYNICIRTNQGFCGICYVACTATTTNAEPAFAISGTDTNVAAAAFAAATTSLVDTDCGNDWLQIPCATDQMNSVYTKASVASPTGPTLGCVNKLCGVFFSAVTAAAASAPVYSYTKPFNIYFHTDGSEYGMAAAGLITATTESFGFCLSYTQQACSSTVSVTSG
;
A
#
# COMPACT_ATOMS: atom_id res chain seq x y z
N MET A 1 7.30 43.40 -22.36
CA MET A 1 6.95 42.67 -21.12
C MET A 1 6.64 41.24 -21.55
N VAL A 2 7.67 40.37 -21.58
CA VAL A 2 7.53 38.99 -22.04
C VAL A 2 7.11 38.17 -20.83
N ILE A 3 5.89 37.66 -20.86
CA ILE A 3 5.37 36.72 -19.88
C ILE A 3 6.05 35.39 -20.16
N SER A 4 7.08 35.07 -19.37
CA SER A 4 7.66 33.73 -19.34
C SER A 4 6.65 32.81 -18.66
N ILE A 5 5.90 32.04 -19.46
CA ILE A 5 5.12 30.91 -18.97
C ILE A 5 6.13 29.85 -18.54
N LEU A 6 6.32 29.71 -17.23
CA LEU A 6 7.09 28.64 -16.62
C LEU A 6 6.30 27.34 -16.83
N VAL A 7 6.62 26.60 -17.89
CA VAL A 7 6.09 25.24 -18.09
C VAL A 7 6.79 24.35 -17.08
N VAL A 8 6.08 23.98 -16.01
CA VAL A 8 6.53 22.98 -15.04
C VAL A 8 6.68 21.66 -15.80
N PHE A 9 7.92 21.29 -16.11
CA PHE A 9 8.21 19.94 -16.60
C PHE A 9 7.89 18.98 -15.44
N GLY A 10 6.81 18.21 -15.58
CA GLY A 10 6.53 17.07 -14.71
C GLY A 10 7.67 16.03 -14.76
N CYS A 11 7.60 14.98 -13.95
CA CYS A 11 8.63 13.93 -13.75
C CYS A 11 9.08 13.15 -15.03
N PHE A 12 8.81 13.62 -16.24
CA PHE A 12 9.15 12.96 -17.49
C PHE A 12 10.64 13.08 -17.83
N GLN A 13 11.30 11.93 -17.85
CA GLN A 13 12.51 11.71 -18.63
C GLN A 13 12.13 10.96 -19.91
N LEU A 14 12.41 11.54 -21.08
CA LEU A 14 12.33 10.84 -22.38
C LEU A 14 13.55 9.92 -22.50
N ALA A 15 13.44 8.69 -22.01
CA ALA A 15 14.43 7.65 -22.29
C ALA A 15 14.05 6.90 -23.58
N PHE A 16 14.70 7.23 -24.70
CA PHE A 16 14.62 6.43 -25.93
C PHE A 16 15.42 5.12 -25.74
N GLY A 17 14.73 4.03 -25.40
CA GLY A 17 15.29 2.69 -25.41
C GLY A 17 15.01 1.99 -26.75
N GLN A 18 16.04 1.79 -27.58
CA GLN A 18 15.94 0.91 -28.75
C GLN A 18 15.91 -0.56 -28.27
N ASN A 19 14.75 -1.21 -28.38
CA ASN A 19 14.63 -2.65 -28.17
C ASN A 19 15.26 -3.41 -29.34
N ARG A 20 16.28 -4.23 -29.05
CA ARG A 20 16.79 -5.26 -29.96
C ARG A 20 16.17 -6.58 -29.51
N GLU A 21 15.23 -7.10 -30.29
CA GLU A 21 14.65 -8.43 -30.10
C GLU A 21 15.67 -9.50 -30.53
N ASP A 22 16.09 -10.37 -29.62
CA ASP A 22 16.66 -11.67 -29.98
C ASP A 22 15.64 -12.77 -29.62
N LYS A 23 15.01 -13.31 -30.67
CA LYS A 23 14.18 -14.51 -30.61
C LYS A 23 15.09 -15.73 -30.70
N SER A 24 14.96 -16.66 -29.75
CA SER A 24 15.45 -18.03 -29.96
C SER A 24 14.42 -19.03 -29.46
N ALA A 25 13.80 -19.72 -30.41
CA ALA A 25 12.86 -20.81 -30.20
C ALA A 25 13.62 -22.13 -30.19
N TYR A 26 13.43 -22.93 -29.16
CA TYR A 26 13.92 -24.32 -29.12
C TYR A 26 12.72 -25.26 -29.29
N LEU A 27 12.61 -25.84 -30.49
CA LEU A 27 11.74 -26.96 -30.82
C LEU A 27 12.50 -28.26 -30.53
N SER A 28 11.87 -29.17 -29.78
CA SER A 28 12.32 -30.56 -29.66
C SER A 28 11.13 -31.49 -29.91
N THR A 29 11.14 -32.10 -31.08
CA THR A 29 10.30 -33.23 -31.50
C THR A 29 10.97 -34.54 -31.11
N GLY A 30 10.27 -35.41 -30.39
CA GLY A 30 10.72 -36.76 -30.05
C GLY A 30 9.63 -37.81 -30.31
N SER A 31 9.77 -38.51 -31.44
CA SER A 31 8.87 -39.52 -32.00
C SER A 31 8.58 -40.72 -31.09
N GLY A 32 7.34 -41.20 -31.18
CA GLY A 32 6.90 -42.48 -30.65
C GLY A 32 7.43 -43.69 -31.42
N ARG A 33 7.53 -44.82 -30.72
CA ARG A 33 7.70 -46.15 -31.32
C ARG A 33 6.71 -47.13 -30.69
N LEU A 34 5.91 -47.73 -31.57
CA LEU A 34 5.02 -48.85 -31.34
C LEU A 34 5.84 -50.14 -31.18
N GLY A 35 5.43 -50.98 -30.24
CA GLY A 35 5.89 -52.37 -30.11
C GLY A 35 4.74 -53.24 -29.63
N ASN A 36 4.14 -53.99 -30.56
CA ASN A 36 3.18 -55.05 -30.28
C ASN A 36 3.92 -56.30 -29.75
N ASN A 37 3.39 -56.95 -28.73
CA ASN A 37 3.50 -58.40 -28.61
C ASN A 37 2.31 -58.99 -27.86
N SER A 38 1.79 -60.10 -28.39
CA SER A 38 0.56 -60.78 -27.99
C SER A 38 0.86 -62.07 -27.20
N GLN A 39 -0.18 -62.59 -26.51
CA GLN A 39 -0.30 -63.85 -25.74
C GLN A 39 0.35 -63.80 -24.33
N ALA A 40 -0.24 -64.33 -23.25
CA ALA A 40 -1.12 -65.48 -23.09
C ALA A 40 -2.00 -65.37 -21.83
N ASP A 41 -3.03 -66.22 -21.82
CA ASP A 41 -4.08 -66.47 -20.82
C ASP A 41 -3.56 -66.88 -19.42
N GLY A 42 -4.37 -66.62 -18.39
CA GLY A 42 -4.06 -66.94 -17.00
C GLY A 42 -5.04 -66.35 -16.00
N ASP A 43 -6.19 -67.02 -15.85
CA ASP A 43 -7.19 -66.81 -14.80
C ASP A 43 -6.57 -66.69 -13.39
N ARG A 44 -6.74 -65.51 -12.79
CA ARG A 44 -6.64 -65.29 -11.34
C ARG A 44 -7.67 -64.26 -10.91
N SER A 45 -8.76 -64.74 -10.33
CA SER A 45 -9.53 -64.03 -9.32
C SER A 45 -8.59 -63.45 -8.25
N SER A 46 -8.42 -62.13 -8.24
CA SER A 46 -8.09 -61.41 -7.02
C SER A 46 -8.44 -59.93 -7.13
N LYS A 47 -9.41 -59.54 -6.30
CA LYS A 47 -9.51 -58.26 -5.60
C LYS A 47 -9.70 -57.03 -6.50
N PHE A 48 -10.87 -56.43 -6.39
CA PHE A 48 -11.09 -55.00 -6.66
C PHE A 48 -10.00 -54.20 -5.95
N ILE A 49 -8.93 -53.86 -6.67
CA ILE A 49 -8.00 -52.85 -6.24
C ILE A 49 -8.72 -51.55 -6.54
N SER A 50 -9.15 -50.87 -5.47
CA SER A 50 -9.70 -49.53 -5.56
C SER A 50 -8.58 -48.62 -6.09
N LEU A 51 -8.56 -48.41 -7.40
CA LEU A 51 -7.64 -47.52 -8.12
C LEU A 51 -7.98 -46.06 -7.82
N PHE A 52 -7.96 -45.67 -6.54
CA PHE A 52 -7.86 -44.27 -6.18
C PHE A 52 -6.41 -43.86 -6.41
N SER A 53 -6.08 -43.50 -7.65
CA SER A 53 -4.88 -42.72 -7.92
C SER A 53 -5.05 -41.39 -7.20
N ILE A 54 -4.46 -41.25 -6.02
CA ILE A 54 -4.40 -39.98 -5.29
C ILE A 54 -3.52 -39.05 -6.12
N VAL A 55 -4.15 -38.21 -6.93
CA VAL A 55 -3.46 -37.17 -7.69
C VAL A 55 -2.99 -36.13 -6.68
N ARG A 56 -1.67 -35.95 -6.57
CA ARG A 56 -1.06 -34.89 -5.78
C ARG A 56 -0.47 -33.86 -6.72
N PHE A 57 -0.78 -32.60 -6.48
CA PHE A 57 -0.17 -31.47 -7.16
C PHE A 57 0.12 -30.38 -6.12
N SER A 58 1.02 -29.46 -6.47
CA SER A 58 1.33 -28.31 -5.62
C SER A 58 0.17 -27.32 -5.63
N ASN A 59 -0.14 -26.75 -4.46
CA ASN A 59 -1.17 -25.73 -4.31
C ASN A 59 -0.68 -24.40 -4.86
N THR A 60 -0.82 -24.19 -6.16
CA THR A 60 -0.37 -22.98 -6.85
C THR A 60 -1.47 -21.92 -6.92
N PRO A 61 -1.13 -20.63 -7.00
CA PRO A 61 -2.11 -19.57 -7.27
C PRO A 61 -2.83 -19.81 -8.60
N CYS A 62 -4.10 -19.44 -8.65
CA CYS A 62 -4.94 -19.47 -9.84
C CYS A 62 -5.89 -18.28 -9.85
N THR A 63 -6.45 -17.94 -11.00
CA THR A 63 -7.43 -16.84 -11.13
C THR A 63 -8.76 -17.42 -11.58
N THR A 64 -9.84 -16.99 -10.92
CA THR A 64 -11.19 -17.41 -11.25
C THR A 64 -11.73 -16.65 -12.46
N SER A 65 -12.83 -17.13 -13.06
CA SER A 65 -13.56 -16.42 -14.11
C SER A 65 -14.13 -15.07 -13.66
N THR A 66 -14.28 -14.85 -12.35
CA THR A 66 -14.71 -13.59 -11.74
C THR A 66 -13.55 -12.64 -11.42
N GLY A 67 -12.31 -13.02 -11.76
CA GLY A 67 -11.11 -12.21 -11.49
C GLY A 67 -10.58 -12.30 -10.07
N LEU A 68 -11.15 -13.15 -9.21
CA LEU A 68 -10.64 -13.41 -7.87
C LEU A 68 -9.40 -14.31 -7.94
N ASN A 69 -8.50 -14.13 -6.98
CA ASN A 69 -7.31 -14.98 -6.87
C ASN A 69 -7.61 -16.13 -5.91
N GLY A 70 -7.54 -17.35 -6.42
CA GLY A 70 -7.70 -18.57 -5.63
C GLY A 70 -6.40 -19.35 -5.47
N THR A 71 -6.53 -20.48 -4.80
CA THR A 71 -5.48 -21.49 -4.68
C THR A 71 -5.97 -22.78 -5.34
N CYS A 72 -5.11 -23.41 -6.14
CA CYS A 72 -5.42 -24.68 -6.77
C CYS A 72 -5.50 -25.79 -5.73
N PHE A 73 -6.66 -26.42 -5.59
CA PHE A 73 -6.91 -27.55 -4.69
C PHE A 73 -7.67 -28.66 -5.40
N THR A 74 -7.71 -29.85 -4.83
CA THR A 74 -8.72 -30.84 -5.24
C THR A 74 -10.11 -30.35 -4.85
N SER A 75 -11.15 -30.81 -5.54
CA SER A 75 -12.54 -30.41 -5.22
C SER A 75 -12.90 -30.72 -3.77
N SER A 76 -12.45 -31.86 -3.24
CA SER A 76 -12.70 -32.26 -1.86
C SER A 76 -11.95 -31.38 -0.85
N GLU A 77 -10.69 -31.03 -1.10
CA GLU A 77 -9.94 -30.09 -0.25
C GLU A 77 -10.57 -28.70 -0.26
N CYS A 78 -11.00 -28.22 -1.42
CA CYS A 78 -11.65 -26.92 -1.53
C CYS A 78 -12.93 -26.86 -0.67
N SER A 79 -13.81 -27.86 -0.80
CA SER A 79 -15.02 -27.95 0.02
C SER A 79 -14.73 -28.11 1.51
N LYS A 80 -13.72 -28.92 1.88
CA LYS A 80 -13.31 -29.11 3.27
C LYS A 80 -12.80 -27.81 3.91
N ASN A 81 -12.15 -26.98 3.12
CA ASN A 81 -11.63 -25.68 3.53
C ASN A 81 -12.70 -24.56 3.52
N GLY A 82 -13.97 -24.90 3.25
CA GLY A 82 -15.05 -23.92 3.14
C GLY A 82 -14.92 -22.98 1.94
N GLY A 83 -14.11 -23.36 0.95
CA GLY A 83 -13.89 -22.58 -0.26
C GLY A 83 -14.88 -22.90 -1.37
N THR A 84 -14.99 -21.98 -2.31
CA THR A 84 -15.82 -22.11 -3.51
C THR A 84 -14.95 -22.48 -4.71
N ALA A 85 -15.27 -23.61 -5.35
CA ALA A 85 -14.59 -24.06 -6.55
C ALA A 85 -15.04 -23.24 -7.77
N THR A 86 -14.13 -22.45 -8.34
CA THR A 86 -14.43 -21.53 -9.46
C THR A 86 -13.39 -21.64 -10.56
N GLY A 87 -13.61 -22.56 -11.50
CA GLY A 87 -12.69 -22.85 -12.60
C GLY A 87 -11.77 -24.04 -12.31
N SER A 88 -11.04 -24.50 -13.34
CA SER A 88 -10.13 -25.64 -13.28
C SER A 88 -8.67 -25.21 -13.23
N CYS A 89 -7.82 -25.98 -12.55
CA CYS A 89 -6.37 -25.79 -12.49
C CYS A 89 -5.66 -27.14 -12.54
N ALA A 90 -4.32 -27.14 -12.50
CA ALA A 90 -3.48 -28.36 -12.57
C ALA A 90 -3.90 -29.31 -13.71
N SER A 91 -4.00 -28.79 -14.94
CA SER A 91 -4.41 -29.54 -16.14
C SER A 91 -5.75 -30.28 -16.00
N GLY A 92 -6.67 -29.75 -15.19
CA GLY A 92 -8.01 -30.31 -14.97
C GLY A 92 -8.12 -31.28 -13.79
N PHE A 93 -7.02 -31.54 -13.08
CA PHE A 93 -7.05 -32.36 -11.85
C PHE A 93 -7.48 -31.59 -10.60
N GLY A 94 -7.45 -30.26 -10.65
CA GLY A 94 -7.83 -29.39 -9.54
C GLY A 94 -8.87 -28.34 -9.92
N VAL A 95 -9.39 -27.67 -8.90
CA VAL A 95 -10.28 -26.52 -9.00
C VAL A 95 -9.59 -25.28 -8.43
N CYS A 96 -9.88 -24.12 -9.02
CA CYS A 96 -9.42 -22.87 -8.45
C CYS A 96 -10.31 -22.49 -7.27
N CYS A 97 -9.79 -22.66 -6.07
CA CYS A 97 -10.55 -22.53 -4.84
C CYS A 97 -10.41 -21.13 -4.25
N VAL A 98 -11.53 -20.46 -4.00
CA VAL A 98 -11.56 -19.18 -3.28
C VAL A 98 -12.12 -19.40 -1.89
N VAL A 99 -11.33 -19.10 -0.86
CA VAL A 99 -11.74 -19.23 0.54
C VAL A 99 -12.21 -17.87 1.04
N THR A 100 -13.45 -17.81 1.51
CA THR A 100 -14.07 -16.62 2.08
C THR A 100 -14.47 -16.87 3.53
N ILE A 101 -14.08 -15.98 4.44
CA ILE A 101 -14.46 -16.02 5.85
C ILE A 101 -15.29 -14.78 6.15
N GLN A 102 -16.55 -14.98 6.52
CA GLN A 102 -17.47 -13.91 6.91
C GLN A 102 -17.79 -13.92 8.42
N ASN A 103 -17.42 -14.98 9.12
CA ASN A 103 -17.69 -15.13 10.54
C ASN A 103 -16.53 -14.58 11.37
N CYS A 104 -16.86 -13.90 12.47
CA CYS A 104 -15.89 -13.44 13.44
C CYS A 104 -15.35 -14.61 14.29
N GLY A 105 -14.15 -14.46 14.84
CA GLY A 105 -13.49 -15.43 15.72
C GLY A 105 -12.91 -16.65 15.01
N GLN A 106 -12.87 -16.66 13.68
CA GLN A 106 -12.34 -17.78 12.91
C GLN A 106 -10.80 -17.77 12.87
N THR A 107 -10.22 -18.93 12.57
CA THR A 107 -8.78 -19.10 12.34
C THR A 107 -8.55 -19.68 10.94
N THR A 108 -7.54 -19.18 10.22
CA THR A 108 -7.15 -19.72 8.92
C THR A 108 -5.63 -19.83 8.80
N SER A 109 -5.15 -20.91 8.19
CA SER A 109 -3.77 -21.07 7.73
C SER A 109 -3.66 -21.03 6.21
N LEU A 110 -4.76 -20.77 5.50
CA LEU A 110 -4.83 -20.87 4.05
C LEU A 110 -4.38 -19.56 3.41
N ASN A 111 -3.50 -19.68 2.42
CA ASN A 111 -3.05 -18.55 1.63
C ASN A 111 -4.16 -18.08 0.67
N SER A 112 -4.18 -16.78 0.35
CA SER A 112 -5.21 -16.13 -0.47
C SER A 112 -6.63 -16.31 0.09
N THR A 113 -6.80 -16.06 1.39
CA THR A 113 -8.11 -16.05 2.05
C THR A 113 -8.72 -14.65 1.97
N TYR A 114 -10.02 -14.55 1.68
CA TYR A 114 -10.78 -13.30 1.70
C TYR A 114 -11.55 -13.18 3.01
N TRP A 115 -11.22 -12.19 3.82
CA TRP A 115 -11.94 -11.86 5.04
C TRP A 115 -12.94 -10.75 4.78
N GLN A 116 -14.19 -11.05 5.02
CA GLN A 116 -15.33 -10.22 4.65
C GLN A 116 -16.20 -9.94 5.87
N ASN A 117 -16.97 -8.86 5.83
CA ASN A 117 -17.95 -8.64 6.88
C ASN A 117 -19.04 -9.72 6.90
N PRO A 118 -19.63 -10.03 8.06
CA PRO A 118 -20.80 -10.90 8.10
C PRO A 118 -21.89 -10.40 7.15
N GLY A 119 -22.40 -11.28 6.29
CA GLY A 119 -23.43 -10.93 5.30
C GLY A 119 -22.93 -10.10 4.10
N TYR A 120 -21.63 -10.22 3.76
CA TYR A 120 -20.99 -9.47 2.68
C TYR A 120 -21.76 -9.52 1.34
N THR A 121 -21.55 -8.46 0.56
CA THR A 121 -22.46 -7.76 -0.38
C THR A 121 -23.37 -6.72 0.28
N ASN A 122 -23.69 -6.87 1.57
CA ASN A 122 -24.41 -5.86 2.35
C ASN A 122 -23.48 -5.18 3.37
N THR A 123 -23.91 -4.00 3.82
CA THR A 123 -23.23 -3.26 4.90
C THR A 123 -23.47 -3.91 6.25
N TYR A 124 -22.47 -3.86 7.12
CA TYR A 124 -22.50 -4.38 8.48
C TYR A 124 -22.69 -3.25 9.49
N THR A 125 -23.70 -3.38 10.36
CA THR A 125 -24.09 -2.34 11.33
C THR A 125 -23.96 -2.77 12.78
N THR A 126 -23.61 -4.03 13.05
CA THR A 126 -23.52 -4.57 14.41
C THR A 126 -22.28 -4.05 15.14
N ALA A 127 -22.47 -3.52 16.35
CA ALA A 127 -21.39 -3.14 17.25
C ALA A 127 -20.75 -4.36 17.93
N GLY A 128 -19.49 -4.25 18.33
CA GLY A 128 -18.72 -5.30 18.99
C GLY A 128 -17.35 -5.52 18.34
N GLN A 129 -16.70 -6.61 18.71
CA GLN A 129 -15.41 -6.99 18.15
C GLN A 129 -15.58 -8.12 17.12
N CYS A 130 -15.00 -7.94 15.93
CA CYS A 130 -14.88 -8.98 14.92
C CYS A 130 -13.41 -9.24 14.62
N SER A 131 -12.89 -10.39 15.06
CA SER A 131 -11.49 -10.77 14.85
C SER A 131 -11.35 -11.93 13.87
N LEU A 132 -10.22 -11.97 13.16
CA LEU A 132 -9.74 -13.13 12.41
C LEU A 132 -8.32 -13.46 12.85
N TYR A 133 -8.06 -14.75 13.07
CA TYR A 133 -6.72 -15.25 13.40
C TYR A 133 -6.07 -15.89 12.17
N VAL A 134 -4.89 -15.43 11.79
CA VAL A 134 -4.15 -15.95 10.64
C VAL A 134 -2.92 -16.69 11.14
N THR A 135 -2.85 -18.00 10.89
CA THR A 135 -1.69 -18.83 11.23
C THR A 135 -0.80 -19.06 10.01
N LYS A 136 0.51 -19.16 10.27
CA LYS A 136 1.48 -19.47 9.22
C LYS A 136 1.12 -20.78 8.51
N SER A 137 1.07 -20.76 7.18
CA SER A 137 0.86 -21.96 6.36
C SER A 137 2.08 -22.89 6.37
N SER A 138 3.26 -22.32 6.59
CA SER A 138 4.53 -23.04 6.73
C SER A 138 5.54 -22.19 7.52
N SER A 139 6.65 -22.81 7.94
CA SER A 139 7.76 -22.09 8.61
C SER A 139 8.51 -21.11 7.70
N ASP A 140 8.30 -21.21 6.38
CA ASP A 140 8.94 -20.38 5.36
C ASP A 140 8.19 -19.06 5.11
N ILE A 141 7.07 -18.82 5.80
CA ILE A 141 6.34 -17.56 5.69
C ILE A 141 6.99 -16.49 6.57
N CYS A 142 7.39 -15.39 5.95
CA CYS A 142 8.03 -14.23 6.60
C CYS A 142 7.11 -13.02 6.75
N GLN A 143 6.08 -12.89 5.91
CA GLN A 143 5.19 -11.72 5.89
C GLN A 143 3.74 -12.11 5.60
N LEU A 144 2.81 -11.32 6.14
CA LEU A 144 1.45 -11.22 5.60
C LEU A 144 1.32 -9.96 4.77
N ARG A 145 0.60 -10.04 3.66
CA ARG A 145 0.09 -8.89 2.93
C ARG A 145 -1.42 -8.88 3.01
N LEU A 146 -1.97 -7.75 3.40
CA LEU A 146 -3.40 -7.48 3.33
C LEU A 146 -3.66 -6.53 2.16
N ASP A 147 -4.53 -6.93 1.24
CA ASP A 147 -5.05 -6.05 0.19
C ASP A 147 -6.49 -5.66 0.55
N PHE A 148 -6.74 -4.38 0.72
CA PHE A 148 -8.05 -3.82 1.05
C PHE A 148 -8.87 -3.64 -0.24
N ILE A 149 -9.52 -4.70 -0.71
CA ILE A 149 -10.36 -4.65 -1.91
C ILE A 149 -11.56 -3.73 -1.68
N GLY A 150 -12.17 -3.85 -0.51
CA GLY A 150 -13.12 -2.88 0.01
C GLY A 150 -12.85 -2.69 1.49
N PHE A 151 -12.85 -1.45 1.96
CA PHE A 151 -12.63 -1.14 3.36
C PHE A 151 -13.26 0.21 3.68
N THR A 152 -14.33 0.17 4.45
CA THR A 152 -15.07 1.36 4.91
C THR A 152 -15.55 1.10 6.32
N LEU A 153 -15.01 1.85 7.27
CA LEU A 153 -15.45 1.93 8.66
C LEU A 153 -15.99 3.35 8.95
N ALA A 154 -16.45 3.60 10.18
CA ALA A 154 -16.68 4.97 10.63
C ALA A 154 -15.45 5.84 10.36
N ASN A 155 -15.69 7.07 9.90
CA ASN A 155 -14.64 8.07 9.73
C ASN A 155 -13.98 8.41 11.09
N PRO A 156 -12.74 8.91 11.08
CA PRO A 156 -12.13 9.48 12.28
C PRO A 156 -12.97 10.64 12.83
N ASP A 157 -12.77 10.98 14.10
CA ASP A 157 -13.41 12.17 14.64
C ASP A 157 -12.98 13.42 13.87
N ALA A 158 -13.98 14.22 13.52
CA ALA A 158 -13.83 15.50 12.84
C ALA A 158 -14.65 16.59 13.55
N THR A 159 -15.03 16.35 14.81
CA THR A 159 -15.89 17.24 15.60
C THR A 159 -15.07 18.14 16.51
N ALA A 160 -14.06 17.58 17.19
CA ALA A 160 -13.27 18.28 18.19
C ALA A 160 -11.78 18.30 17.84
N LYS A 161 -11.12 19.45 18.07
CA LYS A 161 -9.71 19.66 17.72
C LYS A 161 -8.75 18.67 18.39
N LEU A 162 -9.03 18.28 19.63
CA LEU A 162 -8.16 17.37 20.42
C LEU A 162 -8.25 15.91 20.01
N THR A 163 -9.33 15.52 19.31
CA THR A 163 -9.60 14.15 18.89
C THR A 163 -9.64 14.01 17.38
N ALA A 164 -9.40 15.10 16.66
CA ALA A 164 -9.35 15.13 15.22
C ALA A 164 -8.44 14.03 14.66
N GLY A 165 -8.93 13.32 13.65
CA GLY A 165 -8.19 12.24 13.01
C GLY A 165 -8.16 10.94 13.82
N GLN A 166 -8.66 10.91 15.05
CA GLN A 166 -8.65 9.71 15.89
C GLN A 166 -9.83 8.78 15.58
N CYS A 167 -9.55 7.48 15.50
CA CYS A 167 -10.53 6.43 15.24
C CYS A 167 -11.33 6.04 16.49
N LEU A 168 -12.24 6.92 16.93
CA LEU A 168 -12.98 6.74 18.20
C LEU A 168 -14.17 5.77 18.10
N VAL A 169 -14.80 5.68 16.93
CA VAL A 169 -16.04 4.90 16.75
C VAL A 169 -15.74 3.49 16.26
N ASP A 170 -15.03 3.38 15.15
CA ASP A 170 -14.58 2.11 14.60
C ASP A 170 -13.07 2.16 14.41
N VAL A 171 -12.40 1.05 14.68
CA VAL A 171 -10.96 0.94 14.48
C VAL A 171 -10.58 -0.47 14.01
N PHE A 172 -9.70 -0.52 13.02
CA PHE A 172 -9.00 -1.73 12.61
C PHE A 172 -7.60 -1.73 13.22
N THR A 173 -7.25 -2.83 13.89
CA THR A 173 -5.93 -3.04 14.47
C THR A 173 -5.43 -4.45 14.18
N VAL A 174 -4.11 -4.61 14.21
CA VAL A 174 -3.45 -5.90 14.01
C VAL A 174 -2.48 -6.19 15.14
N THR A 175 -2.33 -7.47 15.49
CA THR A 175 -1.36 -7.93 16.49
C THR A 175 -0.60 -9.17 16.00
N GLY A 176 0.62 -9.35 16.52
CA GLY A 176 1.50 -10.48 16.18
C GLY A 176 2.67 -10.10 15.26
N GLN A 177 2.65 -8.90 14.68
CA GLN A 177 3.69 -8.37 13.81
C GLN A 177 4.86 -7.72 14.57
N SER A 178 6.02 -7.62 13.91
CA SER A 178 7.20 -6.92 14.44
C SER A 178 7.36 -5.49 13.94
N ASN A 179 6.77 -5.13 12.80
CA ASN A 179 6.78 -3.77 12.27
C ASN A 179 5.66 -2.91 12.86
N SER A 180 5.83 -1.58 12.82
CA SER A 180 4.78 -0.64 13.19
C SER A 180 3.63 -0.72 12.19
N VAL A 181 2.42 -1.01 12.69
CA VAL A 181 1.17 -0.94 11.94
C VAL A 181 0.22 -0.05 12.74
N PRO A 182 -0.09 1.16 12.26
CA PRO A 182 -0.99 2.06 12.97
C PRO A 182 -2.41 1.52 12.94
N ALA A 183 -3.20 1.98 13.91
CA ALA A 183 -4.64 1.80 13.88
C ALA A 183 -5.25 2.64 12.74
N ILE A 184 -6.20 2.08 11.99
CA ILE A 184 -6.85 2.78 10.87
C ILE A 184 -8.38 2.66 10.93
N CYS A 185 -9.06 3.66 10.36
CA CYS A 185 -10.51 3.70 10.18
C CYS A 185 -10.87 4.46 8.90
N GLY A 186 -12.17 4.73 8.69
CA GLY A 186 -12.66 5.38 7.48
C GLY A 186 -12.47 4.52 6.21
N SER A 187 -12.15 5.16 5.09
CA SER A 187 -12.10 4.56 3.75
C SER A 187 -10.68 4.25 3.29
N ASN A 188 -10.36 2.97 3.08
CA ASN A 188 -9.00 2.51 2.72
C ASN A 188 -8.99 1.52 1.55
N ALA A 189 -10.04 1.51 0.73
CA ALA A 189 -10.11 0.63 -0.43
C ALA A 189 -8.96 0.91 -1.41
N ASN A 190 -8.51 -0.15 -2.09
CA ASN A 190 -7.38 -0.17 -3.03
C ASN A 190 -6.01 0.17 -2.42
N GLN A 191 -5.89 0.10 -1.09
CA GLN A 191 -4.60 0.14 -0.40
C GLN A 191 -4.20 -1.26 0.09
N HIS A 192 -2.95 -1.40 0.52
CA HIS A 192 -2.42 -2.64 1.08
C HIS A 192 -1.49 -2.37 2.24
N ILE A 193 -1.29 -3.38 3.09
CA ILE A 193 -0.27 -3.37 4.14
C ILE A 193 0.52 -4.67 4.19
N TYR A 194 1.78 -4.56 4.57
CA TYR A 194 2.69 -5.67 4.86
C TYR A 194 2.91 -5.74 6.37
N MET A 195 2.86 -6.95 6.91
CA MET A 195 3.07 -7.24 8.32
C MET A 195 4.20 -8.24 8.46
N ASP A 196 5.28 -7.81 9.09
CA ASP A 196 6.48 -8.60 9.33
C ASP A 196 6.23 -9.61 10.44
N MET A 197 6.62 -10.85 10.21
CA MET A 197 6.40 -11.91 11.18
C MET A 197 7.58 -12.04 12.13
N THR A 198 7.33 -11.83 13.42
CA THR A 198 8.35 -12.06 14.47
C THR A 198 8.77 -13.53 14.50
N PRO A 199 10.07 -13.84 14.66
CA PRO A 199 10.53 -15.19 14.96
C PRO A 199 9.80 -15.76 16.18
N GLY A 200 9.13 -16.90 16.01
CA GLY A 200 8.32 -17.54 17.06
C GLY A 200 6.83 -17.16 17.08
N THR A 201 6.40 -16.07 16.43
CA THR A 201 4.97 -15.80 16.25
C THR A 201 4.40 -16.74 15.19
N GLN A 202 3.38 -17.51 15.58
CA GLN A 202 2.67 -18.42 14.68
C GLN A 202 1.32 -17.88 14.21
N THR A 203 0.74 -16.93 14.94
CA THR A 203 -0.63 -16.44 14.73
C THR A 203 -0.69 -14.92 14.80
N PHE A 204 -1.34 -14.30 13.81
CA PHE A 204 -1.67 -12.88 13.75
C PHE A 204 -3.14 -12.71 14.10
N SER A 205 -3.50 -11.61 14.75
CA SER A 205 -4.90 -11.22 14.95
C SER A 205 -5.19 -9.98 14.12
N LEU A 206 -6.21 -10.06 13.29
CA LEU A 206 -6.81 -8.91 12.60
C LEU A 206 -8.09 -8.57 13.36
N ASN A 207 -8.26 -7.33 13.79
CA ASN A 207 -9.34 -6.97 14.71
C ASN A 207 -10.10 -5.75 14.21
N MET A 208 -11.41 -5.90 14.04
CA MET A 208 -12.34 -4.80 13.91
C MET A 208 -12.97 -4.55 15.28
N ILE A 209 -12.80 -3.36 15.83
CA ILE A 209 -13.48 -2.91 17.05
C ILE A 209 -14.49 -1.86 16.63
N LEU A 210 -15.78 -2.15 16.80
CA LEU A 210 -16.88 -1.41 16.18
C LEU A 210 -17.85 -0.91 17.24
N THR A 211 -18.24 0.36 17.19
CA THR A 211 -19.19 0.94 18.16
C THR A 211 -20.37 1.62 17.48
N GLY A 212 -21.54 1.57 18.11
CA GLY A 212 -22.77 2.13 17.54
C GLY A 212 -23.36 1.30 16.39
N THR A 213 -24.65 1.53 16.11
CA THR A 213 -25.46 0.70 15.20
C THR A 213 -25.93 1.41 13.93
N THR A 214 -25.57 2.69 13.76
CA THR A 214 -26.00 3.52 12.63
C THR A 214 -24.96 3.60 11.52
N THR A 215 -23.69 3.28 11.80
CA THR A 215 -22.61 3.29 10.81
C THR A 215 -22.74 2.09 9.88
N SER A 216 -22.78 2.36 8.57
CA SER A 216 -22.70 1.33 7.53
C SER A 216 -21.23 0.99 7.26
N ARG A 217 -20.82 -0.23 7.61
CA ARG A 217 -19.44 -0.70 7.45
C ARG A 217 -19.36 -1.72 6.33
N LEU A 218 -18.22 -1.81 5.66
CA LEU A 218 -17.97 -2.82 4.65
C LEU A 218 -16.50 -3.17 4.65
N TRP A 219 -16.16 -4.46 4.68
CA TRP A 219 -14.78 -4.87 4.42
C TRP A 219 -14.73 -6.15 3.58
N ASN A 220 -13.74 -6.17 2.70
CA ASN A 220 -13.31 -7.31 1.92
C ASN A 220 -11.79 -7.21 1.79
N ILE A 221 -11.09 -8.01 2.59
CA ILE A 221 -9.65 -7.96 2.74
C ILE A 221 -9.09 -9.27 2.24
N ARG A 222 -8.23 -9.24 1.21
CA ARG A 222 -7.50 -10.42 0.78
C ARG A 222 -6.23 -10.55 1.61
N ILE A 223 -6.03 -11.73 2.17
CA ILE A 223 -4.88 -12.07 3.01
C ILE A 223 -3.97 -12.99 2.22
N SER A 224 -2.74 -12.55 1.99
CA SER A 224 -1.69 -13.31 1.31
C SER A 224 -0.53 -13.59 2.27
N GLN A 225 -0.12 -14.85 2.36
CA GLN A 225 1.08 -15.27 3.08
C GLN A 225 2.26 -15.27 2.12
N ILE A 226 3.31 -14.52 2.46
CA ILE A 226 4.47 -14.29 1.62
C ILE A 226 5.66 -15.10 2.15
N PRO A 227 6.20 -16.03 1.35
CA PRO A 227 7.42 -16.73 1.69
C PRO A 227 8.63 -15.80 1.84
N CYS A 228 9.60 -16.22 2.61
CA CYS A 228 10.87 -15.52 2.77
C CYS A 228 11.64 -15.46 1.43
N GLY A 229 12.38 -14.36 1.20
CA GLY A 229 13.31 -14.26 0.07
C GLY A 229 12.67 -14.17 -1.32
N THR A 230 11.37 -13.90 -1.42
CA THR A 230 10.72 -13.69 -2.72
C THR A 230 10.95 -12.27 -3.23
N SER A 231 10.81 -12.04 -4.53
CA SER A 231 11.00 -10.71 -5.15
C SER A 231 9.93 -9.67 -4.75
N TYR A 232 8.87 -10.12 -4.08
CA TYR A 232 7.73 -9.33 -3.62
C TYR A 232 7.61 -9.33 -2.09
N THR A 233 8.59 -9.91 -1.37
CA THR A 233 8.81 -9.69 0.06
C THR A 233 9.19 -8.22 0.25
N ALA A 234 8.46 -7.52 1.12
CA ALA A 234 8.78 -6.14 1.45
C ALA A 234 10.04 -6.07 2.33
N PRO A 235 10.83 -4.99 2.26
CA PRO A 235 11.92 -4.78 3.21
C PRO A 235 11.42 -4.72 4.66
N ASP A 236 12.28 -5.03 5.61
CA ASP A 236 11.97 -4.94 7.04
C ASP A 236 11.44 -3.54 7.41
N ASN A 237 10.44 -3.49 8.30
CA ASN A 237 9.77 -2.27 8.74
C ASN A 237 9.05 -1.47 7.64
N CYS A 238 8.76 -2.10 6.50
CA CYS A 238 8.00 -1.49 5.42
C CYS A 238 6.51 -1.84 5.51
N LEU A 239 5.66 -0.85 5.79
CA LEU A 239 4.21 -1.08 5.87
C LEU A 239 3.57 -1.15 4.48
N GLN A 240 3.93 -0.23 3.58
CA GLN A 240 3.44 -0.24 2.20
C GLN A 240 4.61 -0.43 1.26
N TYR A 241 4.59 -1.50 0.45
CA TYR A 241 5.64 -1.78 -0.51
C TYR A 241 5.12 -1.72 -1.94
N PHE A 242 5.79 -0.90 -2.77
CA PHE A 242 5.48 -0.72 -4.18
C PHE A 242 6.65 -1.19 -5.04
N THR A 243 6.35 -1.99 -6.07
CA THR A 243 7.36 -2.63 -6.91
C THR A 243 7.49 -2.02 -8.31
N GLU A 244 6.49 -1.25 -8.72
CA GLU A 244 6.41 -0.66 -10.04
C GLU A 244 7.33 0.56 -10.19
N PRO A 245 7.81 0.87 -11.41
CA PRO A 245 8.62 2.06 -11.65
C PRO A 245 7.83 3.36 -11.48
N THR A 246 6.50 3.30 -11.59
CA THR A 246 5.56 4.41 -11.40
C THR A 246 4.37 3.93 -10.59
N GLY A 247 3.78 4.81 -9.79
CA GLY A 247 2.55 4.49 -9.06
C GLY A 247 2.04 5.65 -8.25
N THR A 248 0.96 5.41 -7.51
CA THR A 248 0.32 6.39 -6.63
C THR A 248 0.37 5.89 -5.20
N ILE A 249 0.65 6.81 -4.28
CA ILE A 249 0.73 6.58 -2.85
C ILE A 249 -0.27 7.55 -2.21
N THR A 250 -1.11 7.03 -1.34
CA THR A 250 -2.06 7.82 -0.55
C THR A 250 -1.91 7.48 0.92
N SER A 251 -2.08 8.46 1.81
CA SER A 251 -2.25 8.19 3.23
C SER A 251 -3.48 7.31 3.49
N PHE A 252 -3.52 6.63 4.64
CA PHE A 252 -4.75 6.00 5.09
C PHE A 252 -5.86 7.04 5.28
N ASN A 253 -7.09 6.61 5.03
CA ASN A 253 -8.31 7.42 5.00
C ASN A 253 -8.27 8.63 4.07
N TYR A 254 -7.34 8.66 3.11
CA TYR A 254 -7.32 9.69 2.08
C TYR A 254 -8.59 9.62 1.23
N GLN A 255 -9.42 10.65 1.34
CA GLN A 255 -10.65 10.80 0.56
C GLN A 255 -10.60 12.12 -0.21
N TYR A 256 -11.24 12.14 -1.38
CA TYR A 256 -11.50 13.39 -2.11
C TYR A 256 -12.96 13.78 -1.81
N ALA A 257 -13.22 14.27 -0.61
CA ALA A 257 -14.56 14.71 -0.21
C ALA A 257 -14.49 15.98 0.64
N THR A 258 -15.57 16.77 0.69
CA THR A 258 -15.69 17.92 1.62
C THR A 258 -16.17 17.50 3.01
N THR A 259 -16.48 16.21 3.18
CA THR A 259 -17.00 15.65 4.42
C THR A 259 -16.44 14.25 4.64
N PRO A 260 -15.86 13.96 5.81
CA PRO A 260 -15.62 14.88 6.94
C PRO A 260 -14.49 15.90 6.66
N LEU A 261 -14.44 16.99 7.43
CA LEU A 261 -13.41 18.04 7.29
C LEU A 261 -11.98 17.56 7.58
N VAL A 262 -11.85 16.58 8.49
CA VAL A 262 -10.58 15.91 8.81
C VAL A 262 -10.62 14.52 8.21
N GLN A 263 -9.73 14.27 7.26
CA GLN A 263 -9.66 12.99 6.54
C GLN A 263 -8.35 12.27 6.79
N HIS A 264 -7.29 13.00 7.16
CA HIS A 264 -6.10 12.34 7.64
C HIS A 264 -6.28 11.72 9.04
N LEU A 265 -5.53 10.66 9.34
CA LEU A 265 -5.61 9.94 10.61
C LEU A 265 -4.55 10.43 11.60
N ALA A 266 -4.92 10.52 12.87
CA ALA A 266 -3.95 10.77 13.94
C ALA A 266 -3.10 9.54 14.25
N TYR A 267 -1.96 9.76 14.92
CA TYR A 267 -1.05 8.74 15.42
C TYR A 267 -0.56 7.75 14.34
N GLN A 268 -0.27 8.26 13.16
CA GLN A 268 0.30 7.46 12.08
C GLN A 268 1.82 7.49 12.16
N ASP A 269 2.45 6.32 12.13
CA ASP A 269 3.90 6.17 12.20
C ASP A 269 4.33 4.93 11.42
N TYR A 270 4.66 5.12 10.13
CA TYR A 270 5.00 4.01 9.25
C TYR A 270 5.87 4.38 8.05
N ASN A 271 6.57 3.38 7.51
CA ASN A 271 7.33 3.50 6.27
C ASN A 271 6.52 3.03 5.05
N ILE A 272 6.68 3.76 3.96
CA ILE A 272 6.26 3.43 2.61
C ILE A 272 7.52 3.24 1.79
N CYS A 273 7.73 2.06 1.21
CA CYS A 273 8.93 1.76 0.45
C CYS A 273 8.60 1.48 -1.00
N ILE A 274 9.52 1.87 -1.86
CA ILE A 274 9.43 1.69 -3.30
C ILE A 274 10.68 0.92 -3.71
N ARG A 275 10.49 -0.22 -4.34
CA ARG A 275 11.59 -1.05 -4.82
C ARG A 275 12.46 -0.23 -5.78
N THR A 276 13.74 -0.10 -5.49
CA THR A 276 14.68 0.48 -6.45
C THR A 276 14.86 -0.48 -7.62
N ASN A 277 14.20 -0.19 -8.74
CA ASN A 277 14.27 -1.05 -9.92
C ASN A 277 15.64 -0.89 -10.61
N GLN A 278 16.09 -1.95 -11.28
CA GLN A 278 17.36 -1.93 -11.99
C GLN A 278 17.38 -0.82 -13.05
N GLY A 279 18.49 -0.08 -13.15
CA GLY A 279 18.63 1.03 -14.09
C GLY A 279 18.08 2.37 -13.60
N PHE A 280 17.48 2.43 -12.41
CA PHE A 280 16.98 3.67 -11.80
C PHE A 280 17.91 4.14 -10.67
N CYS A 281 18.17 5.46 -10.63
CA CYS A 281 19.08 6.09 -9.66
C CYS A 281 18.42 7.19 -8.83
N GLY A 282 17.26 7.70 -9.24
CA GLY A 282 16.47 8.62 -8.44
C GLY A 282 14.99 8.29 -8.47
N ILE A 283 14.22 9.10 -7.78
CA ILE A 283 12.77 9.04 -7.77
C ILE A 283 12.22 10.46 -7.71
N CYS A 284 11.14 10.71 -8.44
CA CYS A 284 10.42 11.97 -8.48
C CYS A 284 9.01 11.74 -7.94
N TYR A 285 8.56 12.62 -7.07
CA TYR A 285 7.23 12.63 -6.49
C TYR A 285 6.51 13.91 -6.91
N VAL A 286 5.24 13.81 -7.25
CA VAL A 286 4.36 14.93 -7.58
C VAL A 286 3.05 14.73 -6.86
N ALA A 287 2.53 15.78 -6.22
CA ALA A 287 1.18 15.75 -5.66
C ALA A 287 0.17 15.40 -6.78
N CYS A 288 -0.75 14.50 -6.50
CA CYS A 288 -1.76 14.10 -7.48
C CYS A 288 -2.52 15.32 -8.01
N THR A 289 -2.97 15.25 -9.26
CA THR A 289 -3.83 16.30 -9.80
C THR A 289 -5.17 16.27 -9.07
N ALA A 290 -5.61 17.42 -8.56
CA ALA A 290 -6.94 17.57 -8.01
C ALA A 290 -7.98 17.13 -9.06
N THR A 291 -8.80 16.13 -8.72
CA THR A 291 -9.91 15.74 -9.57
C THR A 291 -11.00 16.79 -9.46
N THR A 292 -11.55 17.16 -10.60
CA THR A 292 -12.38 18.35 -10.80
C THR A 292 -13.69 18.32 -10.01
N THR A 293 -13.81 19.22 -9.02
CA THR A 293 -14.98 20.10 -8.78
C THR A 293 -14.64 21.23 -7.80
N ASN A 294 -13.68 21.03 -6.88
CA ASN A 294 -13.44 21.96 -5.76
C ASN A 294 -12.00 22.52 -5.67
N ALA A 295 -11.08 22.19 -6.59
CA ALA A 295 -9.68 22.65 -6.57
C ALA A 295 -8.91 22.31 -5.27
N GLU A 296 -9.30 21.24 -4.58
CA GLU A 296 -8.70 20.85 -3.29
C GLU A 296 -7.25 20.37 -3.44
N PRO A 297 -6.38 20.69 -2.47
CA PRO A 297 -4.99 20.29 -2.51
C PRO A 297 -4.86 18.77 -2.31
N ALA A 298 -4.13 18.11 -3.20
CA ALA A 298 -3.79 16.68 -3.05
C ALA A 298 -2.78 16.40 -1.93
N PHE A 299 -2.35 17.44 -1.22
CA PHE A 299 -1.43 17.38 -0.10
C PHE A 299 -1.83 18.45 0.91
N ALA A 300 -2.25 18.03 2.09
CA ALA A 300 -2.49 18.90 3.24
C ALA A 300 -2.41 18.02 4.48
N ILE A 301 -1.20 17.94 5.07
CA ILE A 301 -0.95 17.13 6.27
C ILE A 301 -0.85 17.98 7.53
N SER A 302 -0.73 19.30 7.39
CA SER A 302 -0.78 20.24 8.51
C SER A 302 -1.99 21.13 8.30
N GLY A 303 -3.08 20.86 9.03
CA GLY A 303 -4.34 21.59 8.88
C GLY A 303 -4.19 23.09 9.11
N THR A 304 -5.12 23.87 8.55
CA THR A 304 -5.18 25.33 8.72
C THR A 304 -6.04 25.68 9.93
N ASP A 305 -5.50 26.31 10.99
CA ASP A 305 -6.34 26.93 12.03
C ASP A 305 -6.05 28.42 12.13
N THR A 306 -7.00 29.25 11.67
CA THR A 306 -6.86 30.71 11.66
C THR A 306 -6.88 31.34 13.05
N ASN A 307 -7.20 30.59 14.11
CA ASN A 307 -7.30 31.08 15.49
C ASN A 307 -6.10 30.73 16.39
N VAL A 308 -5.07 30.04 15.86
CA VAL A 308 -3.86 29.65 16.61
C VAL A 308 -2.68 30.54 16.21
N ALA A 309 -1.88 30.97 17.20
CA ALA A 309 -0.84 31.99 17.06
C ALA A 309 0.22 31.68 15.96
N ALA A 310 0.36 32.65 15.05
CA ALA A 310 1.47 33.05 14.16
C ALA A 310 2.55 32.05 13.66
N ALA A 311 3.09 31.15 14.48
CA ALA A 311 4.12 30.20 14.04
C ALA A 311 3.53 29.05 13.19
N ALA A 312 2.32 28.60 13.51
CA ALA A 312 1.58 27.61 12.72
C ALA A 312 1.01 28.18 11.40
N PHE A 313 0.92 29.51 11.28
CA PHE A 313 0.28 30.19 10.14
C PHE A 313 1.16 30.23 8.88
N ALA A 314 2.48 30.10 9.00
CA ALA A 314 3.35 29.96 7.82
C ALA A 314 2.99 28.68 7.02
N ALA A 315 2.66 27.58 7.69
CA ALA A 315 2.27 26.30 7.08
C ALA A 315 0.91 26.33 6.38
N ALA A 316 0.02 27.25 6.80
CA ALA A 316 -1.38 27.24 6.39
C ALA A 316 -1.62 27.77 4.97
N THR A 317 -0.60 28.38 4.36
CA THR A 317 -0.67 28.91 2.99
C THR A 317 0.54 28.50 2.16
N THR A 318 1.48 27.77 2.74
CA THR A 318 2.74 27.43 2.09
C THR A 318 3.26 26.05 2.51
N SER A 319 4.26 25.54 1.81
CA SER A 319 5.05 24.39 2.26
C SER A 319 6.00 24.78 3.40
N LEU A 320 6.23 23.84 4.32
CA LEU A 320 7.29 23.91 5.33
C LEU A 320 8.23 22.70 5.20
N VAL A 321 9.44 22.85 5.74
CA VAL A 321 10.48 21.81 5.65
C VAL A 321 11.27 21.66 6.96
N ASP A 322 11.86 20.48 7.15
CA ASP A 322 12.79 20.16 8.25
C ASP A 322 12.30 20.58 9.65
N THR A 323 12.99 21.53 10.30
CA THR A 323 12.71 21.93 11.69
C THR A 323 11.36 22.61 11.84
N ASP A 324 10.81 23.15 10.76
CA ASP A 324 9.49 23.78 10.76
C ASP A 324 8.37 22.72 10.72
N CYS A 325 8.71 21.46 10.44
CA CYS A 325 7.83 20.31 10.47
C CYS A 325 7.91 19.55 11.79
N GLY A 326 7.37 20.17 12.84
CA GLY A 326 7.43 19.68 14.23
C GLY A 326 6.35 18.66 14.62
N ASN A 327 5.18 18.70 13.98
CA ASN A 327 4.02 17.87 14.33
C ASN A 327 3.85 16.76 13.29
N ASP A 328 3.22 17.08 12.17
CA ASP A 328 2.93 16.15 11.08
C ASP A 328 3.90 16.36 9.91
N TRP A 329 4.43 15.27 9.36
CA TRP A 329 5.41 15.36 8.29
C TRP A 329 5.56 14.09 7.47
N LEU A 330 5.94 14.30 6.21
CA LEU A 330 6.50 13.28 5.36
C LEU A 330 8.00 13.46 5.29
N GLN A 331 8.73 12.39 5.58
CA GLN A 331 10.17 12.35 5.38
C GLN A 331 10.53 11.61 4.12
N ILE A 332 11.23 12.32 3.25
CA ILE A 332 11.84 11.80 2.03
C ILE A 332 13.34 12.08 2.16
N PRO A 333 14.20 11.05 2.25
CA PRO A 333 15.62 11.25 2.43
C PRO A 333 16.20 12.13 1.32
N CYS A 334 16.85 13.23 1.70
CA CYS A 334 17.44 14.20 0.78
C CYS A 334 16.50 14.62 -0.36
N ALA A 335 15.31 15.09 0.01
CA ALA A 335 14.34 15.71 -0.89
C ALA A 335 14.86 17.04 -1.46
N THR A 336 14.74 17.23 -2.77
CA THR A 336 15.20 18.44 -3.46
C THR A 336 14.24 18.85 -4.58
N ASP A 337 14.22 20.13 -4.94
CA ASP A 337 13.52 20.66 -6.11
C ASP A 337 14.38 20.59 -7.40
N GLN A 338 15.65 20.19 -7.28
CA GLN A 338 16.60 20.11 -8.38
C GLN A 338 16.65 18.71 -9.00
N MET A 339 16.26 18.60 -10.27
CA MET A 339 16.43 17.37 -11.04
C MET A 339 17.93 17.09 -11.29
N ASN A 340 18.32 15.83 -11.14
CA ASN A 340 19.65 15.26 -11.36
C ASN A 340 20.77 15.88 -10.52
N SER A 341 20.43 16.53 -9.40
CA SER A 341 21.44 17.08 -8.51
C SER A 341 21.83 16.10 -7.41
N VAL A 342 23.12 15.79 -7.33
CA VAL A 342 23.71 14.98 -6.26
C VAL A 342 24.22 15.92 -5.17
N TYR A 343 23.32 16.42 -4.31
CA TYR A 343 23.73 17.26 -3.17
C TYR A 343 24.00 16.41 -1.93
N THR A 344 25.12 16.69 -1.25
CA THR A 344 25.44 16.18 0.09
C THR A 344 25.00 17.20 1.14
N LYS A 345 23.83 16.99 1.78
CA LYS A 345 23.34 17.60 3.04
C LYS A 345 23.89 18.99 3.45
N ALA A 346 24.02 19.93 2.53
CA ALA A 346 24.38 21.32 2.83
C ALA A 346 23.27 22.17 2.24
N SER A 347 22.19 22.36 3.00
CA SER A 347 21.19 23.37 2.71
C SER A 347 21.84 24.74 2.95
N VAL A 348 22.05 25.52 1.90
CA VAL A 348 22.23 26.97 2.06
C VAL A 348 20.83 27.54 2.07
N ALA A 349 20.35 27.90 3.26
CA ALA A 349 19.05 28.52 3.44
C ALA A 349 19.01 29.83 2.64
N SER A 350 18.30 29.82 1.50
CA SER A 350 17.84 31.05 0.90
C SER A 350 16.53 31.44 1.61
N PRO A 351 16.41 32.65 2.19
CA PRO A 351 15.19 33.09 2.83
C PRO A 351 14.01 33.25 1.85
N THR A 352 14.28 33.27 0.54
CA THR A 352 13.30 33.12 -0.55
C THR A 352 14.03 32.51 -1.76
N GLY A 353 13.51 31.42 -2.35
CA GLY A 353 14.08 30.81 -3.57
C GLY A 353 14.47 29.33 -3.44
N PRO A 354 14.98 28.70 -4.52
CA PRO A 354 15.29 27.27 -4.56
C PRO A 354 16.31 26.91 -3.46
N THR A 355 16.08 25.77 -2.80
CA THR A 355 16.98 25.26 -1.78
C THR A 355 18.28 24.81 -2.46
N LEU A 356 19.39 25.50 -2.24
CA LEU A 356 20.70 24.96 -2.61
C LEU A 356 21.01 23.84 -1.62
N GLY A 357 20.68 22.59 -1.97
CA GLY A 357 20.81 21.42 -1.10
C GLY A 357 19.59 20.49 -1.12
N CYS A 358 19.37 19.78 -0.01
CA CYS A 358 18.20 18.93 0.18
C CYS A 358 17.68 18.99 1.62
N VAL A 359 16.39 18.73 1.79
CA VAL A 359 15.66 18.66 3.06
C VAL A 359 15.30 17.21 3.37
N ASN A 360 14.84 16.92 4.58
CA ASN A 360 14.39 15.59 4.97
C ASN A 360 12.91 15.55 5.30
N LYS A 361 12.35 16.58 5.94
CA LYS A 361 10.92 16.64 6.27
C LYS A 361 10.20 17.65 5.39
N LEU A 362 8.98 17.31 4.99
CA LEU A 362 8.05 18.14 4.21
C LEU A 362 6.69 18.13 4.90
N CYS A 363 6.07 19.30 5.03
CA CYS A 363 4.75 19.46 5.63
C CYS A 363 4.06 20.76 5.15
N GLY A 364 2.89 21.09 5.70
CA GLY A 364 2.05 22.20 5.25
C GLY A 364 0.95 21.78 4.26
N VAL A 365 0.48 22.75 3.48
CA VAL A 365 -0.65 22.60 2.52
C VAL A 365 -0.20 22.49 1.05
N PHE A 366 1.10 22.55 0.79
CA PHE A 366 1.68 22.31 -0.53
C PHE A 366 2.84 21.34 -0.43
N PHE A 367 2.95 20.43 -1.40
CA PHE A 367 4.05 19.49 -1.48
C PHE A 367 5.25 20.12 -2.19
N SER A 368 6.28 20.50 -1.45
CA SER A 368 7.49 21.14 -2.00
C SER A 368 8.70 20.96 -1.09
N ALA A 369 9.89 20.82 -1.69
CA ALA A 369 11.17 20.82 -0.98
C ALA A 369 11.72 22.24 -0.72
N VAL A 370 10.96 23.27 -1.11
CA VAL A 370 11.26 24.69 -0.86
C VAL A 370 10.36 25.16 0.27
N THR A 371 10.93 25.83 1.28
CA THR A 371 10.13 26.45 2.34
C THR A 371 9.36 27.66 1.82
N ALA A 372 8.18 27.92 2.37
CA ALA A 372 7.30 29.01 1.99
C ALA A 372 6.83 28.98 0.52
N ALA A 373 6.78 27.81 -0.13
CA ALA A 373 6.28 27.72 -1.51
C ALA A 373 4.76 27.88 -1.55
N ALA A 374 4.27 28.72 -2.47
CA ALA A 374 2.84 29.01 -2.63
C ALA A 374 2.12 28.04 -3.60
N ALA A 375 2.77 26.95 -3.99
CA ALA A 375 2.20 25.89 -4.83
C ALA A 375 3.01 24.59 -4.68
N SER A 376 2.34 23.45 -4.89
CA SER A 376 3.02 22.15 -4.98
C SER A 376 3.95 22.10 -6.20
N ALA A 377 5.11 21.47 -6.03
CA ALA A 377 6.12 21.29 -7.07
C ALA A 377 6.69 19.86 -7.05
N PRO A 378 7.30 19.38 -8.14
CA PRO A 378 7.98 18.09 -8.14
C PRO A 378 9.11 18.04 -7.09
N VAL A 379 9.17 16.93 -6.35
CA VAL A 379 10.22 16.65 -5.35
C VAL A 379 11.01 15.44 -5.79
N TYR A 380 12.33 15.58 -5.85
CA TYR A 380 13.25 14.53 -6.25
C TYR A 380 14.01 13.98 -5.03
N SER A 381 14.38 12.70 -5.09
CA SER A 381 15.39 12.12 -4.21
C SER A 381 16.26 11.16 -5.00
N TYR A 382 17.57 11.21 -4.74
CA TYR A 382 18.57 10.32 -5.32
C TYR A 382 19.21 9.41 -4.25
N THR A 383 18.62 9.39 -3.05
CA THR A 383 19.05 8.54 -1.94
C THR A 383 18.33 7.19 -2.01
N LYS A 384 19.09 6.11 -1.86
CA LYS A 384 18.58 4.74 -1.82
C LYS A 384 18.71 4.15 -0.41
N PRO A 385 17.79 3.28 0.03
CA PRO A 385 16.58 2.85 -0.68
C PRO A 385 15.56 3.98 -0.84
N PHE A 386 14.65 3.85 -1.81
CA PHE A 386 13.55 4.82 -1.96
C PHE A 386 12.48 4.51 -0.91
N ASN A 387 12.42 5.35 0.12
CA ASN A 387 11.43 5.26 1.17
C ASN A 387 10.87 6.63 1.55
N ILE A 388 9.63 6.60 2.01
CA ILE A 388 8.94 7.72 2.63
C ILE A 388 8.58 7.26 4.03
N TYR A 389 8.90 8.05 5.04
CA TYR A 389 8.40 7.83 6.39
C TYR A 389 7.32 8.86 6.67
N PHE A 390 6.17 8.40 7.16
CA PHE A 390 5.04 9.25 7.44
C PHE A 390 4.72 9.26 8.92
N HIS A 391 4.61 10.46 9.47
CA HIS A 391 4.37 10.69 10.88
C HIS A 391 3.27 11.72 11.09
N THR A 392 2.31 11.38 11.95
CA THR A 392 1.39 12.34 12.54
C THR A 392 1.30 12.19 14.04
N ASP A 393 1.07 13.30 14.72
CA ASP A 393 0.91 13.31 16.16
C ASP A 393 -0.55 13.02 16.56
N GLY A 394 -0.93 13.38 17.80
CA GLY A 394 -2.30 13.19 18.28
C GLY A 394 -3.26 14.33 17.96
N SER A 395 -2.76 15.36 17.28
CA SER A 395 -3.37 16.67 17.13
C SER A 395 -3.17 17.17 15.71
N GLU A 396 -4.08 16.80 14.81
CA GLU A 396 -4.13 17.28 13.42
C GLU A 396 -4.43 18.80 13.29
N TYR A 397 -4.45 19.48 14.44
CA TYR A 397 -4.54 20.92 14.63
C TYR A 397 -3.36 21.36 15.49
N GLY A 398 -2.59 22.37 15.05
CA GLY A 398 -1.52 22.92 15.88
C GLY A 398 -2.07 23.39 17.24
N MET A 399 -1.76 22.66 18.31
CA MET A 399 -1.86 23.03 19.74
C MET A 399 -2.96 24.05 20.18
N ALA A 400 -4.17 24.00 19.65
CA ALA A 400 -5.26 24.84 20.14
C ALA A 400 -5.87 24.24 21.42
N ALA A 401 -6.32 25.09 22.34
CA ALA A 401 -7.18 24.69 23.44
C ALA A 401 -8.41 23.90 22.95
N ALA A 402 -8.95 23.01 23.80
CA ALA A 402 -10.15 22.22 23.50
C ALA A 402 -11.26 23.07 22.86
N GLY A 403 -11.77 22.64 21.71
CA GLY A 403 -12.81 23.36 20.97
C GLY A 403 -13.33 22.59 19.75
N LEU A 404 -14.43 23.08 19.18
CA LEU A 404 -15.02 22.53 17.96
C LEU A 404 -14.21 22.92 16.72
N ILE A 405 -14.25 22.05 15.72
CA ILE A 405 -13.70 22.30 14.39
C ILE A 405 -14.62 23.29 13.63
N THR A 406 -14.04 24.30 12.99
CA THR A 406 -14.77 25.29 12.16
C THR A 406 -14.49 25.05 10.68
N ALA A 407 -15.43 25.35 9.78
CA ALA A 407 -15.40 24.97 8.36
C ALA A 407 -14.21 25.46 7.49
N THR A 408 -13.22 26.17 8.05
CA THR A 408 -12.04 26.69 7.35
C THR A 408 -10.78 25.88 7.63
N THR A 409 -10.93 24.69 8.22
CA THR A 409 -9.81 23.91 8.75
C THR A 409 -9.84 22.50 8.16
N GLU A 410 -9.01 22.26 7.15
CA GLU A 410 -9.05 21.00 6.40
C GLU A 410 -7.65 20.36 6.35
N SER A 411 -7.60 19.08 6.73
CA SER A 411 -6.42 18.22 6.59
C SER A 411 -6.85 16.96 5.86
N PHE A 412 -6.40 16.83 4.62
CA PHE A 412 -6.82 15.79 3.69
C PHE A 412 -5.85 14.59 3.67
N GLY A 413 -4.66 14.75 4.23
CA GLY A 413 -3.58 13.79 4.10
C GLY A 413 -2.78 14.07 2.82
N PHE A 414 -2.35 13.02 2.12
CA PHE A 414 -1.61 13.20 0.88
C PHE A 414 -1.96 12.14 -0.18
N CYS A 415 -1.84 12.56 -1.43
CA CYS A 415 -1.76 11.73 -2.62
C CYS A 415 -0.53 12.15 -3.42
N LEU A 416 0.41 11.24 -3.61
CA LEU A 416 1.63 11.45 -4.38
C LEU A 416 1.69 10.43 -5.52
N SER A 417 1.92 10.89 -6.74
CA SER A 417 2.37 10.06 -7.84
C SER A 417 3.89 10.02 -7.85
N TYR A 418 4.50 8.83 -7.93
CA TYR A 418 5.93 8.68 -8.04
C TYR A 418 6.35 8.14 -9.41
N THR A 419 7.57 8.50 -9.83
CA THR A 419 8.21 7.99 -11.04
C THR A 419 9.71 7.83 -10.78
N GLN A 420 10.21 6.61 -10.88
CA GLN A 420 11.63 6.34 -10.77
C GLN A 420 12.38 6.99 -11.95
N GLN A 421 13.50 7.64 -11.65
CA GLN A 421 14.35 8.34 -12.59
C GLN A 421 15.51 7.43 -13.01
N ALA A 422 15.66 7.24 -14.31
CA ALA A 422 16.75 6.43 -14.87
C ALA A 422 18.11 6.98 -14.43
N CYS A 423 19.10 6.11 -14.27
CA CYS A 423 20.48 6.53 -14.05
C CYS A 423 20.96 7.36 -15.24
N SER A 424 21.42 8.59 -15.00
CA SER A 424 22.03 9.38 -16.05
C SER A 424 23.38 8.77 -16.44
N SER A 425 23.64 8.65 -17.74
CA SER A 425 24.94 8.24 -18.28
C SER A 425 25.98 9.37 -18.29
N THR A 426 25.58 10.61 -17.96
CA THR A 426 26.45 11.78 -17.96
C THR A 426 27.16 12.00 -16.63
N VAL A 427 28.12 11.12 -16.32
CA VAL A 427 29.33 11.52 -15.60
C VAL A 427 30.50 11.30 -16.56
N SER A 428 30.52 12.06 -17.66
CA SER A 428 31.74 12.28 -18.43
C SER A 428 32.57 13.33 -17.67
N VAL A 429 33.55 12.81 -16.94
CA VAL A 429 34.80 13.46 -16.51
C VAL A 429 35.03 14.83 -17.17
N THR A 430 34.92 15.91 -16.39
CA THR A 430 35.73 17.11 -16.62
C THR A 430 36.71 17.24 -15.47
N SER A 431 37.73 16.40 -15.52
CA SER A 431 39.06 16.81 -15.08
C SER A 431 39.66 17.67 -16.20
N GLY A 432 39.80 18.96 -15.94
CA GLY A 432 40.52 19.93 -16.76
C GLY A 432 41.02 21.04 -15.88
#